data_AF-A0A3N5XZA4-F1
#
_entry.id   AF-A0A3N5XZA4-F1
#
_cell.length_a   1.000
_cell.length_b   1.000
_cell.length_c   1.000
_cell.angle_alpha   90.00
_cell.angle_beta   90.00
_cell.angle_gamma   90.00
#
_symmetry.space_group_name_H-M   'P 1'
#
loop_
_entity.id
_entity.type
_entity.pdbx_description
1 polymer ?
#
loop_
_entity_poly.entity_id
_entity_poly.type
_entity_poly.pdbx_seq_one_letter_code
_entity_poly.pdbx_strand_id
1 'polypeptide(L)' 'MGISFLFSFLILALFWVIPLIMIAKSDRTHGGEKVAWILAVIFISWFAWVFYLLLAPLKQQSNA' A
#
# COMPACT_ATOMS: atom_id res chain seq x y z
N MET A 1 20.00 17.14 -4.40
CA MET A 1 18.86 16.43 -5.01
C MET A 1 18.53 15.11 -4.29
N GLY A 2 19.49 14.19 -4.07
CA GLY A 2 19.20 12.86 -3.46
C GLY A 2 18.59 12.86 -2.04
N ILE A 3 19.03 13.76 -1.15
CA ILE A 3 18.51 13.83 0.23
C ILE A 3 16.99 14.14 0.25
N SER A 4 16.52 15.05 -0.61
CA SER A 4 15.12 15.45 -0.64
C SER A 4 14.20 14.30 -1.06
N PHE A 5 14.66 13.44 -1.99
CA PHE A 5 13.92 12.25 -2.38
C PHE A 5 13.83 11.23 -1.24
N LEU A 6 14.90 11.05 -0.46
CA LEU A 6 14.90 10.17 0.71
C LEU A 6 13.90 10.64 1.77
N PHE A 7 13.86 11.95 2.05
CA PHE A 7 12.87 12.52 2.96
C PHE A 7 11.44 12.35 2.45
N SER A 8 11.17 12.64 1.18
CA SER A 8 9.83 12.46 0.60
C SER A 8 9.38 10.99 0.63
N PHE A 9 10.26 10.05 0.29
CA PHE A 9 9.97 8.63 0.36
C PHE A 9 9.70 8.15 1.79
N LEU A 10 10.48 8.66 2.76
CA LEU A 10 10.29 8.37 4.19
C LEU A 10 8.91 8.85 4.67
N ILE A 11 8.50 10.06 4.30
CA ILE A 11 7.19 10.61 4.67
C ILE A 11 6.08 9.75 4.08
N LEU A 12 6.16 9.40 2.79
CA LEU A 12 5.18 8.52 2.14
C LEU A 12 5.09 7.15 2.81
N ALA A 13 6.23 6.54 3.14
CA ALA A 13 6.27 5.27 3.84
C ALA A 13 5.62 5.37 5.23
N LEU A 14 5.86 6.46 5.97
CA LEU A 14 5.21 6.70 7.26
C LEU A 14 3.69 6.81 7.11
N PHE A 15 3.22 7.62 6.15
CA PHE A 15 1.78 7.76 5.87
C PHE A 15 1.12 6.42 5.49
N TRP A 16 1.82 5.57 4.74
CA TRP A 16 1.31 4.24 4.37
C TRP A 16 1.20 3.28 5.58
N VAL A 17 2.07 3.41 6.59
CA VAL A 17 2.05 2.56 7.79
C VAL A 17 1.05 3.03 8.86
N ILE A 18 0.60 4.29 8.83
CA ILE A 18 -0.42 4.83 9.75
C ILE A 18 -1.65 3.91 9.91
N PRO A 19 -2.34 3.46 8.85
CA PRO A 19 -3.51 2.59 8.99
C PRO A 19 -3.19 1.27 9.69
N LEU A 20 -2.01 0.68 9.47
CA LEU A 20 -1.56 -0.51 10.20
C LEU A 20 -1.42 -0.22 11.69
N ILE A 21 -0.82 0.93 12.06
CA ILE A 21 -0.67 1.33 13.46
C ILE A 21 -2.04 1.64 14.09
N MET A 22 -2.95 2.28 13.36
CA MET A 22 -4.30 2.56 13.84
C MET A 22 -5.06 1.27 14.15
N ILE A 23 -4.99 0.28 13.28
CA ILE A 23 -5.58 -1.05 13.53
C ILE A 23 -4.88 -1.71 14.71
N ALA A 24 -3.55 -1.69 14.75
CA ALA A 24 -2.77 -2.32 15.82
C ALA A 24 -3.01 -1.70 17.21
N LYS A 25 -3.27 -0.39 17.29
CA LYS A 25 -3.59 0.31 18.55
C LYS A 25 -5.09 0.37 18.88
N SER A 26 -5.96 0.03 17.93
CA SER A 26 -7.40 0.03 18.16
C SER A 26 -7.78 -1.05 19.16
N ASP A 27 -8.50 -0.65 20.21
CA ASP A 27 -9.20 -1.54 21.15
C ASP A 27 -10.50 -2.11 20.54
N ARG A 28 -10.87 -1.72 19.32
CA ARG A 28 -12.10 -2.22 18.68
C ARG A 28 -11.98 -3.65 18.14
N THR A 29 -10.76 -4.17 17.99
CA THR A 29 -10.48 -5.51 17.43
C THR A 29 -9.45 -6.22 18.31
N HIS A 30 -9.69 -7.51 18.62
CA HIS A 30 -8.84 -8.30 19.52
C HIS A 30 -8.34 -9.59 18.85
N GLY A 31 -7.14 -10.03 19.25
CA GLY A 31 -6.58 -11.32 18.85
C GLY A 31 -6.46 -11.49 17.32
N GLY A 32 -7.05 -12.57 16.80
CA GLY A 32 -6.97 -12.94 15.39
C GLY A 32 -7.63 -11.96 14.43
N GLU A 33 -8.64 -11.21 14.88
CA GLU A 33 -9.34 -10.23 14.03
C GLU A 33 -8.41 -9.08 13.62
N LYS A 34 -7.56 -8.63 14.55
CA LYS A 34 -6.54 -7.60 14.30
C LYS A 34 -5.53 -8.05 13.22
N VAL A 35 -5.14 -9.32 13.25
CA VAL A 35 -4.25 -9.92 12.25
C VAL A 35 -4.93 -9.99 10.88
N ALA A 36 -6.21 -10.37 10.82
CA ALA A 36 -6.97 -10.39 9.59
C ALA A 36 -7.09 -9.00 8.94
N TRP A 37 -7.34 -7.96 9.74
CA TRP A 37 -7.40 -6.59 9.25
C TRP A 37 -6.05 -6.06 8.75
N ILE A 38 -4.95 -6.34 9.45
CA ILE A 38 -3.60 -5.98 8.99
C ILE A 38 -3.28 -6.69 7.67
N LEU A 39 -3.58 -7.99 7.58
CA LEU A 39 -3.36 -8.78 6.38
C LEU A 39 -4.19 -8.24 5.20
N ALA A 40 -5.45 -7.87 5.43
CA ALA A 40 -6.33 -7.28 4.42
C ALA A 40 -5.78 -5.96 3.86
N VAL A 41 -5.28 -5.05 4.72
CA VAL A 41 -4.71 -3.77 4.29
C VAL A 41 -3.45 -3.96 3.43
N ILE A 42 -2.59 -4.90 3.83
CA ILE A 42 -1.39 -5.25 3.06
C ILE A 42 -1.81 -5.83 1.70
N PHE A 43 -2.74 -6.79 1.70
CA PHE A 43 -3.23 -7.41 0.47
C PHE A 43 -3.84 -6.37 -0.47
N ILE A 44 -4.78 -5.53 -0.02
CA ILE A 44 -5.44 -4.55 -0.88
C ILE A 44 -4.43 -3.54 -1.47
N SER A 45 -3.48 -3.07 -0.66
CA SER A 45 -2.43 -2.13 -1.11
C SER A 45 -1.55 -2.73 -2.20
N TRP A 46 -1.14 -3.98 -2.04
CA TRP A 46 -0.24 -4.65 -3.00
C TRP A 46 -0.99 -5.22 -4.21
N PHE A 47 -2.24 -5.66 -4.02
CA PHE A 47 -3.06 -6.25 -5.06
C PHE A 47 -3.52 -5.22 -6.11
N ALA A 48 -3.65 -3.94 -5.73
CA ALA A 48 -3.86 -2.85 -6.69
C ALA A 48 -2.77 -2.78 -7.77
N TRP A 49 -1.53 -3.08 -7.42
CA TRP A 49 -0.42 -3.14 -8.38
C TRP A 49 -0.50 -4.36 -9.29
N VAL A 50 -0.88 -5.52 -8.75
CA VAL A 50 -1.11 -6.74 -9.54
C VAL A 50 -2.24 -6.50 -10.55
N PHE A 51 -3.36 -5.91 -10.12
CA PHE A 51 -4.43 -5.53 -11.03
C PHE A 51 -3.98 -4.50 -12.06
N TYR A 52 -3.16 -3.51 -11.68
CA TYR A 52 -2.58 -2.59 -12.64
C TYR A 52 -1.78 -3.34 -13.71
N LEU A 53 -0.97 -4.34 -13.37
CA LEU A 53 -0.25 -5.14 -14.38
C LEU A 53 -1.18 -5.99 -15.26
N LEU A 54 -2.29 -6.46 -14.70
CA LEU A 54 -3.29 -7.25 -15.44
C LEU A 54 -4.17 -6.40 -16.36
N LEU A 55 -4.54 -5.18 -15.93
CA LEU A 55 -5.40 -4.25 -16.68
C LEU A 55 -4.60 -3.31 -17.58
N ALA A 56 -3.33 -3.03 -17.25
CA ALA A 56 -2.49 -2.18 -18.07
C ALA A 56 -2.38 -2.82 -19.45
N PRO A 57 -2.81 -2.11 -20.51
CA PRO A 57 -2.75 -2.65 -21.86
C PRO A 57 -1.28 -2.87 -22.23
N LEU A 58 -0.90 -4.12 -22.51
CA LEU A 58 0.44 -4.50 -22.99
C LEU A 58 0.71 -4.03 -24.43
N LYS A 59 -0.25 -3.35 -25.07
CA LYS A 59 -0.10 -2.85 -26.44
C LYS A 59 0.65 -1.52 -26.45
N GLN A 60 1.85 -1.55 -27.03
CA GLN A 60 2.55 -0.39 -27.57
C GLN A 60 1.55 0.40 -28.43
N GLN A 61 1.29 1.67 -28.08
CA GLN A 61 0.64 2.59 -29.03
C GLN A 61 1.59 2.73 -30.22
N SER A 62 1.33 1.96 -31.27
CA SER A 62 1.87 2.22 -32.59
C SER A 62 1.23 3.52 -33.04
N ASN A 63 1.99 4.60 -33.02
CA ASN A 63 1.64 5.86 -33.69
C ASN A 63 1.22 5.50 -35.13
N ALA A 64 -0.06 5.69 -35.44
CA ALA A 64 -0.63 5.61 -36.77
C ALA A 64 -1.39 6.91 -37.02
#